data_AF-A0A3B8MPM6-F1
#
_entry.id   AF-A0A3B8MPM6-F1
#
_cell.length_a   1.000
_cell.length_b   1.000
_cell.length_c   1.000
_cell.angle_alpha   90.00
_cell.angle_beta   90.00
_cell.angle_gamma   90.00
#
_symmetry.space_group_name_H-M   'P 1'
#
loop_
_entity.id
_entity.type
_entity.pdbx_description
1 polymer ?
#
loop_
_entity_poly.entity_id
_entity_poly.type
_entity_poly.pdbx_seq_one_letter_code
_entity_poly.pdbx_strand_id
1 'polypeptide(L)'
;MATPPRNNSQKVTLRRSPRLSAFVVVSAVLGFFITLFLTGLYPSDPSVGFATLFAYFALYGITGTVGLGIVLWLIIDVRSRTRARQVLVERARAEDPS
;
A
#
# COMPACT_ATOMS: atom_id res chain seq x y z
N MET A 1 17.18 -11.54 -50.31
CA MET A 1 16.67 -10.35 -49.57
C MET A 1 15.89 -10.86 -48.36
N ALA A 2 16.52 -10.85 -47.18
CA ALA A 2 15.93 -11.38 -45.95
C ALA A 2 15.43 -10.21 -45.08
N THR A 3 14.14 -10.21 -44.75
CA THR A 3 13.54 -9.21 -43.86
C THR A 3 13.98 -9.48 -42.42
N PRO A 4 14.52 -8.50 -41.67
CA PRO A 4 14.87 -8.71 -40.28
C PRO A 4 13.60 -8.97 -39.45
N PRO A 5 13.65 -9.83 -38.41
CA PRO A 5 12.53 -10.03 -37.52
C PRO A 5 12.22 -8.71 -36.81
N ARG A 6 10.99 -8.21 -36.98
CA ARG A 6 10.49 -7.10 -36.15
C ARG A 6 10.30 -7.65 -34.74
N ASN A 7 11.32 -7.49 -33.91
CA ASN A 7 11.18 -7.64 -32.46
C ASN A 7 10.22 -6.55 -31.98
N ASN A 8 8.93 -6.89 -31.95
CA ASN A 8 7.90 -6.05 -31.38
C ASN A 8 8.05 -6.06 -29.86
N SER A 9 9.16 -5.47 -29.36
CA SER A 9 9.37 -5.20 -27.95
C SER A 9 8.45 -4.04 -27.58
N GLN A 10 7.19 -4.39 -27.33
CA GLN A 10 6.19 -3.48 -26.80
C GLN A 10 6.69 -3.02 -25.42
N LYS A 11 7.30 -1.83 -25.38
CA LYS A 11 7.73 -1.15 -24.15
C LYS A 11 6.47 -0.74 -23.39
N VAL A 12 5.88 -1.69 -22.67
CA VAL A 12 4.77 -1.41 -21.77
C VAL A 12 5.38 -0.79 -20.52
N THR A 13 5.38 0.54 -20.47
CA THR A 13 5.74 1.30 -19.28
C THR A 13 4.66 1.05 -18.23
N LEU A 14 4.81 -0.03 -17.46
CA LEU A 14 4.04 -0.24 -16.24
C LEU A 14 4.36 0.96 -15.33
N ARG A 15 3.48 1.98 -15.34
CA ARG A 15 3.38 2.96 -14.26
C ARG A 15 3.20 2.13 -13.00
N ARG A 16 4.29 1.89 -12.24
CA ARG A 16 4.22 1.23 -10.94
C ARG A 16 3.42 2.16 -10.03
N SER A 17 2.09 2.01 -10.03
CA SER A 17 1.28 2.64 -9.00
C SER A 17 1.81 2.10 -7.66
N PRO A 18 1.96 2.97 -6.64
CA PRO A 18 2.20 2.52 -5.29
C PRO A 18 1.17 1.43 -4.98
N ARG A 19 1.63 0.21 -4.66
CA ARG A 19 0.74 -0.94 -4.54
C ARG A 19 -0.13 -0.79 -3.29
N LEU A 20 -1.39 -0.40 -3.45
CA LEU A 20 -2.35 -0.32 -2.34
C LEU A 20 -2.42 -1.64 -1.56
N SER A 21 -2.34 -2.77 -2.27
CA SER A 21 -2.32 -4.10 -1.66
C SER A 21 -1.18 -4.29 -0.65
N ALA A 22 0.00 -3.73 -0.90
CA ALA A 22 1.11 -3.82 0.05
C ALA A 22 0.80 -3.06 1.34
N PHE A 23 0.18 -1.88 1.25
CA PHE A 23 -0.23 -1.11 2.42
C PHE A 23 -1.32 -1.81 3.22
N VAL A 24 -2.33 -2.36 2.55
CA VAL A 24 -3.40 -3.14 3.21
C VAL A 24 -2.82 -4.36 3.93
N VAL A 25 -1.93 -5.13 3.29
CA VAL A 25 -1.33 -6.31 3.92
C VAL A 25 -0.49 -5.92 5.12
N VAL A 26 0.42 -4.95 4.98
CA VAL A 26 1.30 -4.51 6.09
C VAL A 26 0.49 -3.95 7.25
N SER A 27 -0.52 -3.12 6.98
CA SER A 27 -1.36 -2.55 8.03
C SER A 27 -2.24 -3.60 8.71
N ALA A 28 -2.81 -4.55 7.96
CA ALA A 28 -3.58 -5.64 8.56
C ALA A 28 -2.73 -6.52 9.48
N VAL A 29 -1.52 -6.86 9.04
CA VAL A 29 -0.54 -7.61 9.86
C VAL A 29 -0.17 -6.83 11.11
N LEU A 30 0.08 -5.52 10.98
CA LEU A 30 0.38 -4.65 12.11
C LEU A 30 -0.79 -4.58 13.11
N GLY A 31 -2.02 -4.40 12.62
CA GLY A 31 -3.23 -4.40 13.43
C GLY A 31 -3.43 -5.71 14.17
N PHE A 32 -3.24 -6.84 13.49
CA PHE A 32 -3.32 -8.17 14.09
C PHE A 32 -2.34 -8.31 15.27
N PHE A 33 -1.07 -7.94 15.08
CA PHE A 33 -0.08 -8.02 16.16
C PHE A 33 -0.38 -7.05 17.29
N ILE A 34 -0.75 -5.80 17.00
CA ILE A 34 -1.13 -4.81 18.03
C ILE A 34 -2.27 -5.37 18.89
N THR A 35 -3.32 -5.90 18.26
CA THR A 35 -4.43 -6.53 18.98
C THR A 35 -3.96 -7.73 19.78
N LEU A 36 -3.16 -8.62 19.19
CA LEU A 36 -2.70 -9.84 19.88
C LEU A 36 -1.91 -9.49 21.15
N PHE A 37 -1.01 -8.51 21.06
CA PHE A 37 -0.26 -8.03 22.21
C PHE A 37 -1.18 -7.39 23.25
N LEU A 38 -2.08 -6.49 22.84
CA LEU A 38 -3.04 -5.87 23.76
C LEU A 38 -3.88 -6.93 24.47
N THR A 39 -4.45 -7.89 23.76
CA THR A 39 -5.27 -8.94 24.38
C THR A 39 -4.44 -9.90 25.24
N GLY A 40 -3.21 -10.22 24.84
CA GLY A 40 -2.32 -11.11 25.58
C GLY A 40 -1.72 -10.50 26.86
N LEU A 41 -1.66 -9.17 26.95
CA LEU A 41 -1.14 -8.46 28.13
C LEU A 41 -2.14 -8.42 29.29
N TYR A 42 -3.44 -8.57 29.02
CA TYR A 42 -4.49 -8.52 30.04
C TYR A 42 -5.07 -9.90 30.33
N PRO A 43 -5.40 -10.21 31.59
CA PRO A 43 -6.08 -11.45 31.92
C PRO A 43 -7.45 -11.50 31.23
N SER A 44 -7.71 -12.57 30.49
CA SER A 44 -9.00 -12.79 29.84
C SER A 44 -10.05 -13.21 30.86
N ASP A 45 -11.23 -12.59 30.82
CA ASP A 45 -12.39 -13.01 31.62
C ASP A 45 -12.79 -14.45 31.24
N PRO A 46 -12.90 -15.37 32.22
CA PRO A 46 -13.31 -16.76 31.97
C PRO A 46 -14.68 -16.90 31.29
N SER A 47 -15.59 -15.94 31.48
CA SER A 47 -16.94 -15.97 30.90
C SER A 47 -16.96 -15.69 29.39
N VAL A 48 -15.98 -14.93 28.89
CA VAL A 48 -15.86 -14.55 27.47
C VAL A 48 -14.83 -15.43 26.75
N GLY A 49 -13.74 -15.76 27.46
CA GLY A 49 -12.61 -16.50 26.91
C GLY A 49 -11.69 -15.63 26.04
N PHE A 50 -10.41 -15.98 26.02
CA PHE A 50 -9.38 -15.24 25.28
C PHE A 50 -9.70 -15.11 23.78
N ALA A 51 -10.11 -16.20 23.14
CA ALA A 51 -10.34 -16.23 21.69
C ALA A 51 -11.45 -15.27 21.24
N THR A 52 -12.56 -15.21 21.99
CA THR A 52 -13.69 -14.30 21.70
C THR A 52 -13.27 -12.85 21.88
N LEU A 53 -12.57 -12.55 22.98
CA LEU A 53 -12.08 -11.21 23.27
C LEU A 53 -11.09 -10.74 22.21
N PHE A 54 -10.13 -11.61 21.86
CA PHE A 54 -9.16 -11.36 20.80
C PHE A 54 -9.84 -11.11 19.45
N ALA A 55 -10.78 -11.96 19.05
CA ALA A 55 -11.49 -11.81 17.78
C ALA A 55 -12.26 -10.48 17.70
N TYR A 56 -12.93 -10.10 18.80
CA TYR A 56 -13.64 -8.83 18.88
C TYR A 56 -12.68 -7.64 18.73
N PHE A 57 -11.58 -7.61 19.47
CA PHE A 57 -10.58 -6.54 19.33
C PHE A 57 -9.89 -6.58 17.97
N ALA A 58 -9.64 -7.76 17.39
CA ALA A 58 -8.95 -7.92 16.11
C ALA A 58 -9.80 -7.33 14.99
N LEU A 59 -11.13 -7.49 15.05
CA LEU A 59 -12.05 -6.88 14.11
C LEU A 59 -11.83 -5.36 14.02
N TYR A 60 -11.78 -4.66 15.15
CA TYR A 60 -11.58 -3.21 15.18
C TYR A 60 -10.11 -2.81 14.95
N GLY A 61 -9.16 -3.54 15.54
CA GLY A 61 -7.74 -3.23 15.44
C GLY A 61 -7.20 -3.39 14.02
N ILE A 62 -7.55 -4.48 13.33
CA ILE A 62 -7.20 -4.71 11.93
C ILE A 62 -7.92 -3.71 11.03
N THR A 63 -9.24 -3.54 11.18
CA THR A 63 -10.00 -2.61 10.34
C THR A 63 -9.52 -1.17 10.50
N GLY A 64 -9.26 -0.73 11.73
CA GLY A 64 -8.76 0.61 12.03
C GLY A 64 -7.36 0.87 11.47
N THR A 65 -6.43 -0.06 11.66
CA THR A 65 -5.07 0.06 11.11
C THR A 65 -5.05 -0.01 9.58
N VAL A 66 -5.87 -0.86 8.96
CA VAL A 66 -6.04 -0.90 7.50
C VAL A 66 -6.58 0.43 6.98
N GLY A 67 -7.62 0.98 7.61
CA GLY A 67 -8.13 2.31 7.27
C GLY A 67 -7.03 3.37 7.33
N LEU A 68 -6.23 3.38 8.40
CA LEU A 68 -5.10 4.29 8.54
C LEU A 68 -4.02 4.06 7.47
N GLY A 69 -3.72 2.80 7.15
CA GLY A 69 -2.78 2.40 6.10
C GLY A 69 -3.21 2.86 4.71
N ILE A 70 -4.51 2.80 4.40
CA ILE A 70 -5.09 3.31 3.15
C ILE A 70 -4.97 4.84 3.10
N VAL A 71 -5.28 5.54 4.19
CA VAL A 71 -5.13 7.01 4.26
C VAL A 71 -3.67 7.41 4.03
N LEU A 72 -2.72 6.74 4.69
CA LEU A 72 -1.29 6.96 4.48
C LEU A 72 -0.87 6.67 3.03
N TRP A 73 -1.37 5.59 2.44
CA TRP A 73 -1.13 5.27 1.04
C TRP A 73 -1.65 6.37 0.10
N LEU A 74 -2.87 6.88 0.32
CA LEU A 74 -3.44 7.96 -0.48
C LEU A 74 -2.58 9.22 -0.41
N ILE A 75 -2.10 9.60 0.78
CA ILE A 75 -1.21 10.76 0.96
C ILE A 75 0.07 10.58 0.13
N ILE A 76 0.65 9.38 0.16
CA ILE A 76 1.88 9.06 -0.59
C ILE A 76 1.59 9.04 -2.10
N ASP A 77 0.48 8.46 -2.55
CA ASP A 77 0.09 8.39 -3.96
C ASP A 77 -0.12 9.79 -4.54
N VAL A 78 -0.84 10.66 -3.82
CA VAL A 78 -1.06 12.06 -4.24
C VAL A 78 0.27 12.79 -4.38
N ARG A 79 1.18 12.66 -3.41
CA ARG A 79 2.50 13.32 -3.46
C ARG A 79 3.38 12.78 -4.59
N SER A 80 3.30 11.47 -4.85
CA SER A 80 4.03 10.80 -5.92
C SER A 80 3.62 11.32 -7.31
N ARG A 81 2.30 11.45 -7.55
CA ARG A 81 1.79 12.01 -8.81
C ARG A 81 2.27 13.43 -9.06
N THR A 82 2.29 14.26 -8.01
CA THR A 82 2.77 15.66 -8.12
C THR A 82 4.26 15.72 -8.47
N ARG A 83 5.11 14.92 -7.80
CA ARG A 83 6.55 14.86 -8.12
C ARG A 83 6.82 14.32 -9.52
N ALA A 84 6.13 13.26 -9.93
CA ALA A 84 6.29 12.69 -11.27
C ALA A 84 5.91 13.71 -12.37
N ARG A 85 4.88 14.54 -12.12
CA ARG A 85 4.49 15.62 -13.03
C ARG A 85 5.56 16.72 -13.13
N GLN A 86 6.20 17.09 -12.01
CA GLN A 86 7.31 18.07 -12.01
C GLN A 86 8.50 17.59 -12.86
N VAL A 87 8.92 16.33 -12.69
CA VAL A 87 10.03 15.75 -13.44
C VAL A 87 9.74 15.68 -14.95
N LEU A 88 8.49 15.39 -15.35
CA LEU A 88 8.10 15.41 -16.77
C LEU A 88 8.14 16.81 -17.38
N VAL A 89 7.69 17.84 -16.64
CA VAL A 89 7.69 19.23 -17.11
C VAL A 89 9.13 19.75 -17.28
N GLU A 90 10.03 19.43 -16.36
CA GLU A 90 11.43 19.84 -16.45
C GLU A 90 12.15 19.21 -17.65
N ARG A 91 11.84 17.95 -17.99
CA ARG A 91 12.34 17.32 -19.23
C ARG A 91 11.74 17.94 -20.49
N ALA A 92 10.42 18.17 -20.53
CA ALA A 92 9.77 18.78 -21.68
C ALA A 92 10.31 20.19 -21.96
N ARG A 93 10.63 20.96 -20.91
CA ARG A 93 11.26 22.28 -21.03
C ARG A 93 12.73 22.21 -21.48
N ALA A 94 13.44 21.14 -21.13
CA ALA A 94 14.82 20.93 -21.57
C ALA A 94 14.93 20.39 -23.00
N GLU A 95 13.89 19.73 -23.51
CA GLU A 95 13.83 19.15 -24.87
C GLU A 95 13.18 20.11 -25.90
N ASP A 96 12.68 21.26 -25.44
CA ASP A 96 12.25 22.40 -26.26
C ASP A 96 13.27 23.57 -26.26
N PRO A 97 14.49 23.40 -26.82
CA PRO A 97 15.33 24.51 -27.21
C PRO A 97 15.57 24.52 -28.73
N SER A 98 14.58 24.92 -29.54
CA SER A 98 14.72 25.66 -30.81
C SER A 98 13.48 25.57 -31.68
#